data_AF-A0A9X4MI52-F1
#
_entry.id   AF-A0A9X4MI52-F1
#
_cell.length_a   1.000
_cell.length_b   1.000
_cell.length_c   1.000
_cell.angle_alpha   90.00
_cell.angle_beta   90.00
_cell.angle_gamma   90.00
#
_symmetry.space_group_name_H-M   'P 1'
#
loop_
_entity.id
_entity.type
_entity.pdbx_description
1 polymer ?
#
loop_
_entity_poly.entity_id
_entity_poly.type
_entity_poly.pdbx_seq_one_letter_code
_entity_poly.pdbx_strand_id
1 'polypeptide(L)'
;MPLRPLLLLLAFLVAFPTTLLAREVHLKKGEVFRDRDLTVICEGRGAASLSQPLAVRECQYWDDFSKKCLFEKTTYSYNDLECTEECQHWDGFNNTCDYQSKCTFYPQQEAFVLRTCAEFDDYSRKCIKFKEAKIGPGR
;
A
#
# COMPACT_ATOMS: atom_id res chain seq x y z
N MET A 1 5.21 66.99 3.50
CA MET A 1 4.37 65.99 2.80
C MET A 1 4.76 64.60 3.28
N PRO A 2 4.03 63.98 4.23
CA PRO A 2 4.43 62.69 4.78
C PRO A 2 4.00 61.58 3.81
N LEU A 3 4.96 61.02 3.08
CA LEU A 3 4.81 59.83 2.20
C LEU A 3 4.58 58.51 2.97
N ARG A 4 4.55 58.58 4.31
CA ARG A 4 4.48 57.41 5.20
C ARG A 4 3.15 56.67 5.26
N PRO A 5 1.95 57.27 5.11
CA PRO A 5 0.71 56.52 5.23
C PRO A 5 0.40 55.70 3.96
N LEU A 6 1.00 56.04 2.81
CA LEU A 6 0.77 55.33 1.55
C LEU A 6 1.49 53.98 1.50
N LEU A 7 2.69 53.90 2.09
CA LEU A 7 3.49 52.66 2.17
C LEU A 7 2.86 51.62 3.11
N LEU A 8 2.15 52.06 4.15
CA LEU A 8 1.44 51.16 5.09
C LEU A 8 0.19 50.53 4.46
N LEU A 9 -0.50 51.23 3.55
CA LEU A 9 -1.66 50.68 2.82
C LEU A 9 -1.25 49.60 1.81
N LEU A 10 -0.09 49.73 1.16
CA LEU A 10 0.39 48.74 0.20
C LEU A 10 0.80 47.41 0.87
N ALA A 11 1.30 47.45 2.10
CA ALA A 11 1.67 46.23 2.84
C ALA A 11 0.45 45.38 3.26
N PHE A 12 -0.72 46.00 3.42
CA PHE A 12 -1.94 45.29 3.83
C PHE A 12 -2.60 44.48 2.69
N LEU A 13 -2.33 44.81 1.44
CA LEU A 13 -2.91 44.12 0.28
C LEU A 13 -2.21 42.80 -0.09
N VAL A 14 -1.01 42.55 0.44
CA VAL A 14 -0.19 41.37 0.08
C VAL A 14 -0.36 40.21 1.06
N ALA A 15 -1.15 40.39 2.13
CA ALA A 15 -1.30 39.42 3.21
C ALA A 15 -2.67 38.74 3.23
N PHE A 16 -3.30 38.52 2.08
CA PHE A 16 -4.38 37.54 2.00
C PHE A 16 -3.75 36.15 1.86
N PRO A 17 -3.79 35.31 2.91
CA PRO A 17 -3.44 33.91 2.73
C PRO A 17 -4.48 33.33 1.77
N THR A 18 -4.06 33.01 0.55
CA THR A 18 -4.83 32.12 -0.31
C THR A 18 -4.88 30.78 0.42
N THR A 19 -5.95 30.56 1.17
CA THR A 19 -6.25 29.25 1.74
C THR A 19 -6.50 28.32 0.56
N LEU A 20 -5.45 27.63 0.11
CA LEU A 20 -5.57 26.43 -0.72
C LEU A 20 -6.24 25.37 0.16
N LEU A 21 -7.56 25.48 0.31
CA LEU A 21 -8.39 24.44 0.87
C LEU A 21 -8.34 23.29 -0.13
N ALA A 22 -7.67 22.21 0.24
CA ALA A 22 -7.75 20.95 -0.50
C ALA A 22 -9.24 20.57 -0.56
N ARG A 23 -9.81 20.60 -1.77
CA ARG A 23 -11.21 20.26 -1.98
C ARG A 23 -11.31 18.75 -2.12
N GLU A 24 -11.97 18.11 -1.16
CA GLU A 24 -12.29 16.69 -1.25
C GLU A 24 -13.42 16.46 -2.26
N VAL A 25 -13.23 15.51 -3.17
CA VAL A 25 -14.20 15.13 -4.19
C VAL A 25 -14.35 13.61 -4.16
N HIS A 26 -15.54 13.14 -3.79
CA HIS A 26 -15.87 11.72 -3.87
C HIS A 26 -16.47 11.42 -5.24
N LEU A 27 -15.82 10.55 -6.01
CA LEU A 27 -16.29 10.10 -7.31
C LEU A 27 -16.84 8.70 -7.21
N LYS A 28 -17.98 8.45 -7.86
CA LYS A 28 -18.47 7.09 -8.08
C LYS A 28 -17.76 6.47 -9.29
N LYS A 29 -17.78 5.13 -9.33
CA LYS A 29 -17.24 4.34 -10.43
C LYS A 29 -17.82 4.81 -11.78
N GLY A 30 -16.95 5.22 -12.70
CA GLY A 30 -17.31 5.73 -14.04
C GLY A 30 -17.51 7.25 -14.11
N GLU A 31 -17.44 7.98 -13.00
CA GLU A 31 -17.58 9.43 -12.99
C GLU A 31 -16.26 10.13 -13.39
N VAL A 32 -16.43 11.28 -14.03
CA VAL A 32 -15.33 12.15 -14.49
C VAL A 32 -15.49 13.49 -13.80
N PHE A 33 -14.48 13.89 -13.03
CA PHE A 33 -14.34 15.24 -12.50
C PHE A 33 -13.43 16.07 -13.42
N ARG A 34 -13.85 17.30 -13.72
CA ARG A 34 -13.04 18.26 -14.48
C ARG A 34 -12.97 19.58 -13.72
N ASP A 35 -11.76 20.06 -13.50
CA ASP A 35 -11.50 21.40 -12.99
C ASP A 35 -10.34 22.04 -13.76
N ARG A 36 -10.65 23.05 -14.57
CA ARG A 36 -9.70 23.72 -15.49
C ARG A 36 -8.97 22.70 -16.35
N ASP A 37 -7.67 22.53 -16.11
CA ASP A 37 -6.78 21.64 -16.87
C ASP A 37 -6.64 20.24 -16.23
N LEU A 38 -7.31 20.00 -15.10
CA LEU A 38 -7.31 18.73 -14.39
C LEU A 38 -8.56 17.92 -14.75
N THR A 39 -8.36 16.71 -15.30
CA THR A 39 -9.42 15.71 -15.46
C THR A 39 -9.09 14.50 -14.60
N VAL A 40 -9.96 14.18 -13.64
CA VAL A 40 -9.87 12.97 -12.80
C VAL A 40 -10.97 12.02 -13.22
N ILE A 41 -10.60 10.84 -13.70
CA ILE A 41 -11.56 9.82 -14.11
C ILE A 41 -11.50 8.68 -13.11
N CYS A 42 -12.62 8.39 -12.45
CA CYS A 42 -12.75 7.15 -11.70
C CYS A 42 -13.07 6.03 -12.70
N GLU A 43 -12.05 5.59 -13.46
CA GLU A 43 -12.23 4.47 -14.37
C GLU A 43 -12.53 3.23 -13.54
N GLY A 44 -13.80 2.86 -13.53
CA GLY A 44 -14.21 1.58 -13.05
C GLY A 44 -13.72 0.53 -14.02
N ARG A 45 -12.45 0.09 -13.87
CA ARG A 45 -11.75 -0.90 -14.69
C ARG A 45 -12.63 -1.39 -15.83
N GLY A 46 -12.53 -0.71 -16.98
CA GLY A 46 -13.06 -1.23 -18.23
C GLY A 46 -12.61 -2.68 -18.39
N ALA A 47 -13.49 -3.48 -18.98
CA ALA A 47 -13.39 -4.91 -19.24
C ALA A 47 -12.08 -5.37 -19.93
N ALA A 48 -10.96 -5.25 -19.22
CA ALA A 48 -9.71 -5.94 -19.45
C ALA A 48 -9.54 -6.87 -18.26
N SER A 49 -9.47 -8.16 -18.56
CA SER A 49 -9.47 -9.30 -17.64
C SER A 49 -8.25 -9.32 -16.70
N LEU A 50 -8.13 -8.36 -15.79
CA LEU A 50 -7.19 -8.43 -14.69
C LEU A 50 -7.92 -8.99 -13.47
N SER A 51 -8.22 -10.29 -13.53
CA SER A 51 -8.43 -11.14 -12.35
C SER A 51 -7.10 -11.37 -11.61
N GLN A 52 -6.31 -10.30 -11.47
CA GLN A 52 -5.02 -10.32 -10.80
C GLN A 52 -5.10 -9.36 -9.61
N PRO A 53 -4.66 -9.80 -8.42
CA PRO A 53 -4.51 -8.94 -7.25
C PRO A 53 -3.58 -7.76 -7.52
N LEU A 54 -3.86 -6.65 -6.86
CA LEU A 54 -2.90 -5.57 -6.68
C LEU A 54 -1.85 -6.00 -5.65
N ALA A 55 -0.60 -5.58 -5.80
CA ALA A 55 0.47 -5.90 -4.85
C ALA A 55 1.13 -4.62 -4.35
N VAL A 56 1.25 -4.48 -3.03
CA VAL A 56 1.93 -3.39 -2.35
C VAL A 56 3.11 -3.98 -1.58
N ARG A 57 4.29 -3.38 -1.72
CA ARG A 57 5.50 -3.81 -1.01
C ARG A 57 5.85 -2.82 0.08
N GLU A 58 6.20 -3.32 1.24
CA GLU A 58 6.64 -2.54 2.39
C GLU A 58 7.84 -3.24 3.03
N CYS A 59 8.80 -2.46 3.53
CA CYS A 59 9.92 -3.04 4.24
C CYS A 59 9.51 -3.59 5.62
N GLN A 60 9.79 -4.87 5.87
CA GLN A 60 9.53 -5.54 7.15
C GLN A 60 10.75 -5.50 8.07
N TYR A 61 11.95 -5.68 7.51
CA TYR A 61 13.21 -5.67 8.27
C TYR A 61 14.15 -4.61 7.70
N TRP A 62 14.57 -3.69 8.56
CA TRP A 62 15.50 -2.60 8.23
C TRP A 62 16.86 -2.84 8.85
N ASP A 63 17.90 -2.43 8.12
CA ASP A 63 19.17 -2.08 8.74
C ASP A 63 19.08 -0.62 9.21
N ASP A 64 19.02 -0.42 10.53
CA ASP A 64 18.89 0.91 11.12
C ASP A 64 20.10 1.81 10.90
N PHE A 65 21.28 1.24 10.66
CA PHE A 65 22.49 2.02 10.41
C PHE A 65 22.57 2.44 8.95
N SER A 66 22.44 1.48 8.02
CA SER A 66 22.54 1.76 6.58
C SER A 66 21.24 2.28 5.96
N LYS A 67 20.14 2.27 6.72
CA LYS A 67 18.78 2.62 6.25
C LYS A 67 18.37 1.82 5.01
N LYS A 68 18.88 0.60 4.89
CA LYS A 68 18.53 -0.32 3.80
C LYS A 68 17.45 -1.27 4.25
N CYS A 69 16.53 -1.55 3.34
CA CYS A 69 15.59 -2.64 3.55
C CYS A 69 16.30 -3.97 3.35
N LEU A 70 16.23 -4.84 4.35
CA LEU A 70 16.79 -6.19 4.34
C LEU A 70 15.77 -7.22 3.84
N PHE A 71 14.48 -6.95 4.05
CA PHE A 71 13.40 -7.80 3.56
C PHE A 71 12.10 -7.02 3.38
N GLU A 72 11.46 -7.16 2.22
CA GLU A 72 10.16 -6.57 1.89
C GLU A 72 9.04 -7.60 2.08
N LYS A 73 8.00 -7.24 2.83
CA LYS A 73 6.72 -7.95 2.79
C LYS A 73 5.88 -7.43 1.62
N THR A 74 5.05 -8.30 1.06
CA THR A 74 4.14 -7.97 -0.03
C THR A 74 2.70 -8.23 0.38
N THR A 75 1.85 -7.21 0.38
CA THR A 75 0.40 -7.35 0.58
C THR A 75 -0.29 -7.38 -0.77
N TYR A 76 -1.03 -8.46 -1.02
CA TYR A 76 -1.88 -8.62 -2.19
C TYR A 76 -3.32 -8.25 -1.84
N SER A 77 -3.94 -7.36 -2.62
CA SER A 77 -5.32 -6.95 -2.42
C SER A 77 -6.16 -7.30 -3.66
N TYR A 78 -7.32 -7.91 -3.44
CA TYR A 78 -8.31 -8.20 -4.49
C TYR A 78 -9.72 -7.99 -3.92
N ASN A 79 -10.46 -7.02 -4.46
CA ASN A 79 -11.70 -6.50 -3.84
C ASN A 79 -11.44 -6.12 -2.37
N ASP A 80 -12.21 -6.66 -1.42
CA ASP A 80 -12.08 -6.42 0.02
C ASP A 80 -11.18 -7.46 0.72
N LEU A 81 -10.47 -8.30 -0.03
CA LEU A 81 -9.58 -9.34 0.51
C LEU A 81 -8.13 -8.89 0.45
N GLU A 82 -7.41 -9.15 1.53
CA GLU A 82 -5.97 -8.93 1.62
C GLU A 82 -5.25 -10.21 2.02
N CYS A 83 -4.08 -10.46 1.41
CA CYS A 83 -3.20 -11.55 1.76
C CYS A 83 -1.76 -11.04 1.77
N THR A 84 -1.06 -11.19 2.90
CA THR A 84 0.30 -10.70 3.07
C THR A 84 1.32 -11.84 3.05
N GLU A 85 2.29 -11.75 2.14
CA GLU A 85 3.53 -12.51 2.15
C GLU A 85 4.56 -11.76 2.99
N GLU A 86 4.96 -12.35 4.10
CA GLU A 86 5.90 -11.77 5.05
C GLU A 86 6.89 -12.81 5.54
N CYS A 87 8.03 -12.36 6.04
CA CYS A 87 8.97 -13.23 6.68
C CYS A 87 8.47 -13.64 8.06
N GLN A 88 8.32 -14.95 8.29
CA GLN A 88 7.85 -15.52 9.56
C GLN A 88 9.01 -15.97 10.46
N HIS A 89 10.14 -16.33 9.84
CA HIS A 89 11.35 -16.79 10.55
C HIS A 89 12.56 -16.00 10.02
N TRP A 90 13.01 -15.04 10.82
CA TRP A 90 14.12 -14.15 10.49
C TRP A 90 15.40 -14.57 11.19
N ASP A 91 16.47 -14.77 10.42
CA ASP A 91 17.82 -14.97 10.93
C ASP A 91 18.49 -13.59 11.09
N GLY A 92 18.52 -13.09 12.32
CA GLY A 92 19.13 -11.79 12.63
C GLY A 92 20.66 -11.79 12.56
N PHE A 93 21.32 -12.94 12.57
CA PHE A 93 22.78 -13.00 12.42
C PHE A 93 23.18 -12.86 10.95
N ASN A 94 22.50 -13.59 10.06
CA ASN A 94 22.78 -13.53 8.62
C ASN A 94 21.97 -12.45 7.89
N ASN A 95 21.01 -11.81 8.56
CA ASN A 95 20.04 -10.89 7.98
C ASN A 95 19.29 -11.52 6.80
N THR A 96 18.79 -12.74 6.99
CA THR A 96 18.08 -13.50 5.96
C THR A 96 16.74 -13.99 6.47
N CYS A 97 15.74 -14.00 5.59
CA CYS A 97 14.49 -14.67 5.90
C CYS A 97 14.61 -16.17 5.62
N ASP A 98 14.51 -17.00 6.65
CA ASP A 98 14.55 -18.46 6.51
C ASP A 98 13.21 -19.03 6.03
N TYR A 99 12.11 -18.34 6.33
CA TYR A 99 10.80 -18.70 5.77
C TYR A 99 9.89 -17.49 5.54
N GLN A 100 9.51 -17.29 4.29
CA GLN A 100 8.49 -16.32 3.86
C GLN A 100 7.16 -17.03 3.62
N SER A 101 6.07 -16.49 4.18
CA SER A 101 4.71 -16.96 3.90
C SER A 101 4.35 -16.72 2.43
N LYS A 102 3.43 -17.52 1.89
CA LYS A 102 3.07 -17.46 0.46
C LYS A 102 1.58 -17.29 0.25
N CYS A 103 1.21 -16.31 -0.56
CA CYS A 103 -0.15 -16.04 -1.00
C CYS A 103 -0.36 -16.63 -2.39
N THR A 104 -1.35 -17.50 -2.55
CA THR A 104 -1.77 -18.00 -3.86
C THR A 104 -3.18 -17.51 -4.15
N PHE A 105 -3.35 -16.74 -5.21
CA PHE A 105 -4.67 -16.27 -5.63
C PHE A 105 -5.35 -17.26 -6.58
N TYR A 106 -6.62 -17.55 -6.32
CA TYR A 106 -7.46 -18.44 -7.13
C TYR A 106 -8.61 -17.63 -7.76
N PRO A 107 -8.46 -17.16 -9.01
CA PRO A 107 -9.44 -16.30 -9.68
C PRO A 107 -10.86 -16.88 -9.72
N GLN A 108 -10.99 -18.19 -9.93
CA GLN A 108 -12.31 -18.86 -10.00
C GLN A 108 -13.07 -18.87 -8.67
N GLN A 109 -12.36 -18.69 -7.55
CA GLN A 109 -12.92 -18.68 -6.21
C GLN A 109 -12.91 -17.29 -5.59
N GLU A 110 -12.37 -16.30 -6.32
CA GLU A 110 -12.12 -14.93 -5.83
C GLU A 110 -11.53 -14.92 -4.42
N ALA A 111 -10.54 -15.79 -4.18
CA ALA A 111 -9.99 -16.04 -2.86
C ALA A 111 -8.47 -16.24 -2.91
N PHE A 112 -7.82 -15.94 -1.79
CA PHE A 112 -6.43 -16.30 -1.55
C PHE A 112 -6.33 -17.56 -0.70
N VAL A 113 -5.24 -18.29 -0.87
CA VAL A 113 -4.75 -19.26 0.13
C VAL A 113 -3.42 -18.75 0.63
N LEU A 114 -3.38 -18.43 1.92
CA LEU A 114 -2.17 -18.08 2.64
C LEU A 114 -1.54 -19.35 3.20
N ARG A 115 -0.32 -19.66 2.77
CA ARG A 115 0.50 -20.73 3.31
C ARG A 115 1.51 -20.14 4.29
N THR A 116 1.47 -20.63 5.52
CA THR A 116 2.35 -20.25 6.63
C THR A 116 3.14 -21.45 7.13
N CYS A 117 4.23 -21.18 7.85
CA CYS A 117 4.92 -22.20 8.61
C CYS A 117 4.22 -22.43 9.95
N ALA A 118 3.80 -23.67 10.20
CA ALA A 118 3.20 -24.08 11.46
C ALA A 118 4.23 -24.65 12.43
N GLU A 119 5.28 -25.28 11.89
CA GLU A 119 6.38 -25.86 12.68
C GLU A 119 7.68 -25.68 11.91
N PHE A 120 8.64 -25.04 12.57
CA PHE A 120 9.94 -24.67 12.02
C PHE A 120 11.04 -25.36 12.82
N ASP A 121 12.00 -25.94 12.10
CA ASP A 121 13.19 -26.55 12.68
C ASP A 121 14.34 -25.54 12.65
N ASP A 122 14.72 -25.03 13.83
CA ASP A 122 15.78 -24.05 13.99
C ASP A 122 17.17 -24.60 13.63
N TYR A 123 17.41 -25.92 13.76
CA TYR A 123 18.70 -26.52 13.45
C TYR A 123 18.91 -26.59 11.94
N SER A 124 17.92 -27.08 11.20
CA SER A 124 17.99 -27.14 9.73
C SER A 124 17.57 -25.84 9.04
N ARG A 125 17.05 -24.88 9.80
CA ARG A 125 16.46 -23.60 9.36
C ARG A 125 15.41 -23.80 8.27
N LYS A 126 14.49 -24.74 8.50
CA LYS A 126 13.47 -25.11 7.52
C LYS A 126 12.11 -25.23 8.17
N CYS A 127 11.10 -24.81 7.42
CA CYS A 127 9.74 -25.15 7.75
C CYS A 127 9.47 -26.63 7.48
N ILE A 128 9.09 -27.38 8.50
CA ILE A 128 8.80 -28.83 8.43
C ILE A 128 7.31 -29.13 8.35
N LYS A 129 6.46 -28.20 8.80
CA LYS A 129 4.99 -28.32 8.70
C LYS A 129 4.37 -27.02 8.24
N PHE A 130 3.52 -27.11 7.22
CA PHE A 130 2.79 -25.96 6.67
C PHE A 130 1.35 -25.92 7.17
N LYS A 131 0.80 -24.71 7.28
CA LYS A 131 -0.64 -24.47 7.48
C LYS A 131 -1.14 -23.57 6.37
N GLU A 132 -2.26 -23.95 5.78
CA GLU A 132 -2.96 -23.17 4.76
C GLU A 132 -4.25 -22.60 5.31
N ALA A 133 -4.52 -21.33 5.01
CA ALA A 133 -5.74 -20.64 5.37
C ALA A 133 -6.35 -19.99 4.12
N LYS A 134 -7.61 -20.29 3.84
CA LYS A 134 -8.37 -19.61 2.79
C LYS A 134 -8.81 -18.24 3.29
N ILE A 135 -8.54 -17.20 2.50
CA ILE A 135 -8.99 -15.82 2.74
C ILE A 135 -9.94 -15.46 1.59
N GLY A 136 -11.22 -15.36 1.91
CA GLY A 136 -12.28 -15.15 0.92
C GLY A 136 -13.58 -15.82 1.34
N PRO A 137 -14.65 -15.69 0.54
CA PRO A 137 -15.95 -16.25 0.87
C PRO A 137 -15.84 -17.77 1.08
N GLY A 138 -16.30 -18.21 2.26
CA GLY A 138 -16.49 -19.62 2.58
C GLY A 138 -17.63 -20.19 1.74
N ARG A 139 -17.50 -21.46 1.35
CA ARG A 139 -18.68 -22.30 1.16
C ARG A 139 -18.89 -23.08 2.44
#